data_AF-A0A6G2UYN0-F1
#
_entry.id   AF-A0A6G2UYN0-F1
#
_cell.length_a   1.000
_cell.length_b   1.000
_cell.length_c   1.000
_cell.angle_alpha   90.00
_cell.angle_beta   90.00
_cell.angle_gamma   90.00
#
_symmetry.space_group_name_H-M   'P 1'
#
loop_
_entity.id
_entity.type
_entity.pdbx_description
1 polymer ?
#
loop_
_entity_poly.entity_id
_entity_poly.type
_entity_poly.pdbx_seq_one_letter_code
_entity_poly.pdbx_strand_id
1 'polypeptide(L)'
;MDRVTDLAFLTGHDSGTLVLGVEWIAPNPRNYGRGVHPDMVGFRIDVHPVDATERAATRAVLRAQALPELRAWITRATAAGETWRMADHQHYWRMADGRCTAAPGR
;
A
#
# COMPACT_ATOMS: atom_id res chain seq x y z
N MET A 1 -5.49 -8.64 13.50
CA MET A 1 -5.62 -8.52 12.03
C MET A 1 -6.95 -7.80 11.77
N ASP A 2 -7.03 -6.49 12.01
CA ASP A 2 -8.32 -5.78 11.94
C ASP A 2 -8.16 -4.29 11.63
N ARG A 3 -7.35 -3.94 10.64
CA ARG A 3 -7.26 -2.53 10.19
C ARG A 3 -7.07 -2.38 8.69
N VAL A 4 -7.25 -3.42 7.87
CA VAL A 4 -7.32 -3.20 6.42
C VAL A 4 -8.71 -2.68 6.13
N THR A 5 -8.81 -1.39 5.80
CA THR A 5 -10.08 -0.70 5.58
C THR A 5 -10.46 -0.71 4.11
N ASP A 6 -9.48 -0.81 3.21
CA ASP A 6 -9.71 -0.82 1.77
C ASP A 6 -8.66 -1.67 1.03
N LEU A 7 -9.13 -2.41 0.03
CA LEU A 7 -8.31 -3.14 -0.94
C LEU A 7 -8.87 -2.86 -2.33
N ALA A 8 -8.13 -2.09 -3.13
CA ALA A 8 -8.53 -1.71 -4.47
C ALA A 8 -7.66 -2.39 -5.53
N PHE A 9 -8.31 -2.97 -6.54
CA PHE A 9 -7.65 -3.38 -7.79
C PHE A 9 -7.87 -2.26 -8.79
N LEU A 10 -6.83 -1.46 -9.00
CA LEU A 10 -6.91 -0.32 -9.89
C LEU A 10 -7.03 -0.79 -11.34
N THR A 11 -7.85 -0.09 -12.11
CA THR A 11 -8.09 -0.37 -13.53
C THR A 11 -7.67 0.83 -14.36
N GLY A 12 -7.26 0.60 -15.60
CA GLY A 12 -6.79 1.65 -16.50
C GLY A 12 -5.47 1.28 -17.18
N HIS A 13 -4.79 2.28 -17.72
CA HIS A 13 -3.49 2.10 -18.36
C HIS A 13 -2.44 1.62 -17.35
N ASP A 14 -1.46 0.86 -17.84
CA ASP A 14 -0.31 0.39 -17.07
C ASP A 14 0.25 1.52 -16.19
N SER A 15 0.40 1.26 -14.88
CA SER A 15 0.92 2.25 -13.93
C SER A 15 2.45 2.42 -14.02
N GLY A 16 3.03 2.04 -15.15
CA GLY A 16 4.46 1.95 -15.37
C GLY A 16 5.06 0.88 -14.48
N THR A 17 6.00 1.30 -13.63
CA THR A 17 6.69 0.39 -12.73
C THR A 17 5.93 0.12 -11.44
N LEU A 18 4.88 0.86 -11.12
CA LEU A 18 4.18 0.71 -9.84
C LEU A 18 3.24 -0.52 -9.87
N VAL A 19 3.40 -1.43 -8.92
CA VAL A 19 2.64 -2.70 -8.89
C VAL A 19 1.81 -2.91 -7.63
N LEU A 20 2.23 -2.32 -6.52
CA LEU A 20 1.54 -2.43 -5.23
C LEU A 20 1.81 -1.17 -4.40
N GLY A 21 0.77 -0.66 -3.77
CA GLY A 21 0.83 0.42 -2.79
C GLY A 21 0.18 -0.02 -1.48
N VAL A 22 0.72 0.49 -0.37
CA VAL A 22 0.06 0.45 0.92
C VAL A 22 0.15 1.81 1.58
N GLU A 23 -0.93 2.22 2.22
CA GLU A 23 -1.03 3.45 2.98
C GLU A 23 -1.64 3.16 4.34
N TRP A 24 -1.06 3.73 5.40
CA TRP A 24 -1.73 3.94 6.67
C TRP A 24 -2.39 5.32 6.62
N ILE A 25 -3.72 5.34 6.68
CA ILE A 25 -4.54 6.53 6.77
C ILE A 25 -4.70 6.88 8.25
N ALA A 26 -4.09 7.99 8.67
CA ALA A 26 -4.16 8.44 10.05
C ALA A 26 -5.52 9.08 10.38
N PRO A 27 -5.97 9.00 11.64
CA PRO A 27 -7.13 9.77 12.07
C PRO A 27 -6.82 11.27 11.92
N ASN A 28 -7.69 11.98 11.19
CA ASN A 28 -7.58 13.43 11.04
C ASN A 28 -8.84 14.09 11.61
N PRO A 29 -8.81 14.59 12.86
CA PRO A 29 -9.99 15.13 13.54
C PRO A 29 -10.34 16.56 13.10
N ARG A 30 -9.90 17.02 11.92
CA ARG A 30 -10.18 18.38 11.43
C ARG A 30 -11.67 18.72 11.56
N ASN A 31 -11.96 19.61 12.50
CA ASN A 31 -13.28 20.22 12.68
C ASN A 31 -13.69 20.91 11.36
N TYR A 32 -14.98 20.96 11.06
CA TYR A 32 -15.58 21.50 9.82
C TYR A 32 -15.63 20.55 8.60
N GLY A 33 -15.85 19.26 8.81
CA GLY A 33 -16.29 18.33 7.75
C GLY A 33 -15.22 17.90 6.74
N ARG A 34 -13.93 18.23 6.98
CA ARG A 34 -12.78 17.76 6.19
C ARG A 34 -11.93 16.70 6.91
N GLY A 35 -12.44 16.13 7.99
CA GLY A 35 -11.77 15.06 8.71
C GLY A 35 -11.82 13.72 7.98
N VAL A 36 -10.95 12.81 8.36
CA VAL A 36 -11.02 11.40 7.90
C VAL A 36 -12.14 10.71 8.68
N HIS A 37 -13.10 10.10 7.98
CA HIS A 37 -14.15 9.31 8.61
C HIS A 37 -13.51 8.14 9.40
N PRO A 38 -13.97 7.81 10.60
CA PRO A 38 -13.36 6.76 11.43
C PRO A 38 -13.24 5.41 10.72
N ASP A 39 -14.19 5.01 9.89
CA ASP A 39 -14.11 3.78 9.07
C ASP A 39 -12.99 3.78 8.01
N MET A 40 -12.46 4.95 7.64
CA MET A 40 -11.34 5.06 6.71
C MET A 40 -9.97 4.97 7.41
N VAL A 41 -9.92 5.08 8.75
CA VAL A 41 -8.66 5.02 9.51
C VAL A 41 -8.13 3.58 9.52
N GLY A 42 -7.04 3.35 8.80
CA GLY A 42 -6.50 2.00 8.63
C GLY A 42 -5.54 1.87 7.47
N PHE A 43 -5.36 0.64 7.03
CA PHE A 43 -4.55 0.29 5.88
C PHE A 43 -5.39 0.27 4.62
N ARG A 44 -5.00 1.08 3.65
CA ARG A 44 -5.45 1.01 2.26
C ARG A 44 -4.38 0.33 1.43
N ILE A 45 -4.78 -0.66 0.63
CA ILE A 45 -3.87 -1.40 -0.25
C ILE A 45 -4.36 -1.24 -1.69
N ASP A 46 -3.48 -0.76 -2.55
CA ASP A 46 -3.75 -0.57 -3.98
C ASP A 46 -2.94 -1.59 -4.80
N VAL A 47 -3.62 -2.38 -5.63
CA VAL A 47 -2.99 -3.28 -6.61
C VAL A 47 -3.09 -2.63 -7.98
N HIS A 48 -1.95 -2.31 -8.58
CA HIS A 48 -1.89 -1.58 -9.84
C HIS A 48 -1.99 -2.52 -11.05
N PRO A 49 -2.58 -2.05 -12.18
CA PRO A 49 -2.59 -2.82 -13.41
C PRO A 49 -1.18 -3.00 -13.96
N VAL A 50 -0.89 -4.21 -14.43
CA VAL A 50 0.38 -4.60 -15.05
C VAL A 50 0.10 -5.05 -16.48
N ASP A 51 1.01 -4.68 -17.40
CA ASP A 51 1.02 -5.16 -18.77
C ASP A 51 0.75 -6.68 -18.87
N ALA A 52 -0.04 -7.07 -19.86
CA ALA A 52 -0.48 -8.45 -20.02
C ALA A 52 0.69 -9.41 -20.27
N THR A 53 1.72 -8.96 -20.98
CA THR A 53 2.92 -9.74 -21.32
C THR A 53 3.76 -10.02 -20.08
N GLU A 54 3.88 -9.02 -19.19
CA GLU A 54 4.71 -9.08 -17.99
C GLU A 54 3.99 -9.64 -16.75
N ARG A 55 2.68 -9.91 -16.85
CA ARG A 55 1.82 -10.28 -15.72
C ARG A 55 2.27 -11.55 -15.00
N ALA A 56 2.69 -12.58 -15.75
CA ALA A 56 3.12 -13.85 -15.16
C ALA A 56 4.42 -13.69 -14.36
N ALA A 57 5.41 -13.00 -14.95
CA ALA A 57 6.69 -12.71 -14.31
C ALA A 57 6.49 -11.82 -13.07
N THR A 58 5.71 -10.75 -13.22
CA THR A 58 5.39 -9.82 -12.13
C THR A 58 4.67 -10.51 -10.98
N ARG A 59 3.70 -11.40 -11.27
CA ARG A 59 3.00 -12.16 -10.23
C ARG A 59 3.96 -13.05 -9.42
N ALA A 60 4.93 -13.68 -10.07
CA ALA A 60 5.92 -14.51 -9.39
C ALA A 60 6.78 -13.67 -8.44
N VAL A 61 7.24 -12.50 -8.89
CA VAL A 61 8.03 -11.57 -8.07
C VAL A 61 7.21 -10.99 -6.92
N LEU A 62 5.98 -10.54 -7.17
CA LEU A 62 5.08 -10.01 -6.13
C LEU A 62 4.87 -11.04 -5.02
N ARG A 63 4.63 -12.30 -5.38
CA ARG A 63 4.40 -13.37 -4.41
C ARG A 63 5.65 -13.71 -3.60
N ALA A 64 6.83 -13.67 -4.22
CA ALA A 64 8.09 -14.02 -3.58
C ALA A 64 8.70 -12.89 -2.75
N GLN A 65 8.46 -11.62 -3.11
CA GLN A 65 9.14 -10.45 -2.54
C GLN A 65 8.15 -9.47 -1.93
N ALA A 66 7.27 -8.87 -2.75
CA ALA A 66 6.43 -7.76 -2.32
C ALA A 66 5.41 -8.14 -1.23
N LEU A 67 4.75 -9.30 -1.33
CA LEU A 67 3.76 -9.73 -0.33
C LEU A 67 4.37 -10.03 1.06
N PRO A 68 5.52 -10.74 1.16
CA PRO A 68 6.26 -10.83 2.42
C PRO A 68 6.65 -9.47 3.01
N GLU A 69 7.13 -8.55 2.19
CA GLU A 69 7.50 -7.20 2.63
C GLU A 69 6.29 -6.38 3.09
N LEU A 70 5.18 -6.44 2.35
CA LEU A 70 3.90 -5.84 2.73
C LEU A 70 3.44 -6.36 4.09
N ARG A 71 3.48 -7.67 4.30
CA ARG A 71 3.14 -8.29 5.58
C ARG A 71 4.04 -7.76 6.70
N ALA A 72 5.35 -7.66 6.46
CA ALA A 72 6.29 -7.13 7.44
C ALA A 72 5.99 -5.66 7.76
N TRP A 73 5.70 -4.85 6.75
CA TRP A 73 5.32 -3.44 6.90
C TRP A 73 4.05 -3.28 7.74
N ILE A 74 2.97 -3.99 7.40
CA ILE A 74 1.71 -3.99 8.17
C ILE A 74 1.92 -4.47 9.61
N THR A 75 2.76 -5.48 9.81
CA THR A 75 3.08 -6.00 11.15
C THR A 75 3.78 -4.94 12.00
N ARG A 76 4.76 -4.23 11.44
CA ARG A 76 5.46 -3.13 12.14
C ARG A 76 4.51 -1.98 12.43
N ALA A 77 3.71 -1.56 11.45
CA ALA A 77 2.72 -0.50 11.59
C ALA A 77 1.68 -0.82 12.67
N THR A 78 1.22 -2.08 12.73
CA THR A 78 0.31 -2.55 13.77
C THR A 78 0.95 -2.52 15.15
N ALA A 79 2.25 -2.82 15.26
CA ALA A 79 3.01 -2.74 16.50
C ALA A 79 3.50 -1.31 16.84
N ALA A 80 3.34 -0.34 15.94
CA ALA A 80 3.86 1.01 16.11
C ALA A 80 3.07 1.79 17.19
N GLY A 81 3.78 2.69 17.88
CA GLY A 81 3.22 3.56 18.90
C GLY A 81 2.29 4.64 18.34
N GLU A 82 1.65 5.38 19.24
CA GLU A 82 0.67 6.42 18.90
C GLU A 82 1.24 7.49 17.96
N THR A 83 2.47 7.97 18.21
CA THR A 83 3.12 8.99 17.37
C THR A 83 3.20 8.58 15.91
N TRP A 84 3.47 7.30 15.63
CA TRP A 84 3.49 6.80 14.26
C TRP A 84 2.09 6.77 13.67
N ARG A 85 1.09 6.31 14.43
CA ARG A 85 -0.31 6.18 13.97
C ARG A 85 -1.01 7.51 13.71
N MET A 86 -0.48 8.61 14.23
CA MET A 86 -1.02 9.97 14.04
C MET A 86 -0.57 10.66 12.75
N ALA A 87 0.31 10.03 11.96
CA ALA A 87 0.75 10.54 10.66
C ALA A 87 0.44 9.52 9.57
N ASP A 88 0.15 10.00 8.36
CA ASP A 88 -0.01 9.12 7.20
C ASP A 88 1.34 8.49 6.83
N HIS A 89 1.33 7.22 6.45
CA HIS A 89 2.53 6.52 5.98
C HIS A 89 2.22 5.76 4.72
N GLN A 90 3.04 5.95 3.69
CA GLN A 90 2.87 5.25 2.43
C GLN A 90 4.09 4.43 2.10
N HIS A 91 3.86 3.31 1.43
CA HIS A 91 4.92 2.47 0.90
C HIS A 91 4.50 1.89 -0.44
N TYR A 92 5.44 1.92 -1.39
CA TYR A 92 5.19 1.54 -2.77
C TYR A 92 6.21 0.52 -3.22
N TRP A 93 5.73 -0.47 -3.96
CA TRP A 93 6.55 -1.47 -4.62
C TRP A 93 6.55 -1.22 -6.11
N ARG A 94 7.76 -1.11 -6.68
CA ARG A 94 7.97 -0.87 -8.09
C ARG A 94 8.74 -2.02 -8.73
N MET A 95 8.29 -2.45 -9.90
CA MET A 95 8.99 -3.38 -10.77
C MET A 95 9.97 -2.63 -11.66
N ALA A 96 11.25 -2.99 -11.57
CA ALA A 96 12.29 -2.53 -12.48
C ALA A 96 13.23 -3.71 -12.77
N ASP A 97 13.53 -3.97 -14.04
CA ASP A 97 14.48 -5.01 -14.48
C ASP A 97 14.21 -6.40 -13.86
N GLY A 98 12.93 -6.79 -13.77
CA GLY A 98 12.50 -8.07 -13.19
C GLY A 98 12.64 -8.17 -11.68
N ARG A 99 12.94 -7.07 -10.98
CA ARG A 99 13.02 -7.00 -9.52
C ARG A 99 11.99 -6.05 -8.96
N CYS A 100 11.53 -6.34 -7.76
CA CYS A 100 10.67 -5.47 -7.00
C CYS A 100 11.51 -4.66 -6.02
N THR A 101 11.36 -3.34 -6.04
CA THR A 101 11.98 -2.43 -5.07
C THR A 101 10.90 -1.73 -4.27
N ALA A 102 11.09 -1.69 -2.95
CA ALA A 102 10.17 -1.08 -2.02
C ALA A 102 10.71 0.31 -1.62
N ALA A 103 9.86 1.34 -1.67
CA ALA A 103 10.24 2.71 -1.32
C ALA A 103 9.10 3.41 -0.57
N PRO A 104 9.40 4.23 0.45
CA PRO A 104 8.39 5.06 1.10
C PRO A 104 7.74 6.01 0.08
N GLY A 105 6.46 6.32 0.31
CA GLY A 105 5.79 7.41 -0.39
C GLY A 105 6.43 8.76 -0.03
N ARG A 106 6.39 9.69 -0.98
CA ARG A 106 6.91 11.05 -0.80
C ARG A 106 5.88 11.94 -0.11
#